data_AF-R7XIK7-F1
#
_entry.id   AF-R7XIK7-F1
#
_cell.length_a   1.000
_cell.length_b   1.000
_cell.length_c   1.000
_cell.angle_alpha   90.00
_cell.angle_beta   90.00
_cell.angle_gamma   90.00
#
_symmetry.space_group_name_H-M   'P 1'
#
loop_
_entity.id
_entity.type
_entity.pdbx_description
1 polymer ?
#
loop_
_entity_poly.entity_id
_entity_poly.type
_entity_poly.pdbx_seq_one_letter_code
_entity_poly.pdbx_strand_id
1 'polypeptide(L)'
;MMARLSASDETSSRNYLREAVLLCETHLAGLPDVSKPYFGGHFVWQNRVHYYVAGQENGGRSRLIEVFVIDAGENLEPLHAFQYPPPLAALFPADYGILNEGEEDPAALTKMVPRADSER
;
A
#
# COMPACT_ATOMS: atom_id res chain seq x y z
N MET A 1 -17.22 -11.80 -2.82
CA MET A 1 -17.06 -12.97 -3.72
C MET A 1 -15.58 -13.01 -4.09
N MET A 2 -14.80 -13.93 -3.51
CA MET A 2 -13.37 -14.04 -3.80
C MET A 2 -13.21 -14.78 -5.14
N ALA A 3 -12.73 -14.10 -6.18
CA ALA A 3 -12.46 -14.72 -7.47
C ALA A 3 -11.33 -15.76 -7.32
N ARG A 4 -11.57 -16.99 -7.75
CA ARG A 4 -10.51 -18.02 -7.84
C ARG A 4 -9.70 -17.75 -9.10
N LEU A 5 -8.40 -17.52 -8.92
CA LEU A 5 -7.44 -17.46 -10.03
C LEU A 5 -7.34 -18.84 -10.70
N SER A 6 -7.02 -18.87 -12.00
CA SER A 6 -6.74 -20.13 -12.69
C SER A 6 -5.40 -20.73 -12.20
N ALA A 7 -5.15 -22.02 -12.42
CA ALA A 7 -3.91 -22.67 -11.95
C ALA A 7 -2.63 -22.05 -12.54
N SER A 8 -2.70 -21.55 -13.77
CA SER A 8 -1.61 -20.81 -14.42
C SER A 8 -1.43 -19.44 -13.78
N ASP A 9 -2.54 -18.73 -13.49
CA ASP A 9 -2.50 -17.43 -12.82
C ASP A 9 -1.99 -17.55 -11.38
N GLU A 10 -2.36 -18.62 -10.66
CA GLU A 10 -1.83 -18.88 -9.30
C GLU A 10 -0.32 -19.12 -9.31
N THR A 11 0.19 -19.80 -10.33
CA THR A 11 1.64 -20.07 -10.46
C THR A 11 2.40 -18.79 -10.78
N SER A 12 1.90 -17.99 -11.72
CA SER A 12 2.46 -16.68 -12.03
C SER A 12 2.41 -15.73 -10.83
N SER A 13 1.28 -15.66 -10.12
CA SER A 13 1.15 -14.86 -8.90
C SER A 13 2.15 -15.28 -7.82
N ARG A 14 2.40 -16.58 -7.62
CA ARG A 14 3.43 -17.04 -6.67
C ARG A 14 4.84 -16.63 -7.08
N ASN A 15 5.14 -16.64 -8.38
CA ASN A 15 6.45 -16.20 -8.88
C ASN A 15 6.66 -14.71 -8.63
N TYR A 16 5.67 -13.88 -8.97
CA TYR A 16 5.73 -12.43 -8.72
C TYR A 16 5.81 -12.10 -7.23
N LEU A 17 5.11 -12.84 -6.37
CA LEU A 17 5.23 -12.67 -4.90
C LEU A 17 6.63 -12.98 -4.40
N ARG A 18 7.24 -14.07 -4.90
CA ARG A 18 8.62 -14.43 -4.54
C ARG A 18 9.60 -13.36 -4.99
N GLU A 19 9.43 -12.85 -6.21
CA GLU A 19 10.26 -11.78 -6.76
C GLU A 19 10.13 -10.48 -5.93
N ALA A 20 8.90 -10.07 -5.61
CA ALA A 20 8.62 -8.90 -4.78
C ALA A 20 9.33 -8.97 -3.43
N VAL A 21 9.20 -10.11 -2.73
CA VAL A 21 9.86 -10.33 -1.43
C VAL A 21 11.38 -10.28 -1.59
N LEU A 22 11.94 -10.92 -2.62
CA LEU A 22 13.38 -10.93 -2.87
C LEU A 22 13.92 -9.52 -3.15
N LEU A 23 13.22 -8.72 -3.95
CA LEU A 23 13.58 -7.33 -4.21
C LEU A 23 13.62 -6.52 -2.91
N CYS A 24 12.58 -6.62 -2.09
CA CYS A 24 12.53 -5.95 -0.79
C CYS A 24 13.66 -6.43 0.15
N GLU A 25 13.94 -7.73 0.20
CA GLU A 25 15.00 -8.26 1.05
C GLU A 25 16.40 -7.84 0.60
N THR A 26 16.61 -7.65 -0.70
CA THR A 26 17.90 -7.33 -1.31
C THR A 26 18.19 -5.83 -1.29
N HIS A 27 17.18 -5.00 -1.55
CA HIS A 27 17.36 -3.57 -1.82
C HIS A 27 16.97 -2.64 -0.67
N LEU A 28 16.11 -3.07 0.26
CA LEU A 28 15.79 -2.24 1.42
C LEU A 28 16.83 -2.45 2.52
N ALA A 29 17.57 -1.38 2.84
CA ALA A 29 18.24 -1.28 4.13
C ALA A 29 17.17 -1.41 5.20
N GLY A 30 17.25 -2.45 6.03
CA GLY A 30 16.16 -2.91 6.90
C GLY A 30 15.38 -1.77 7.57
N LEU A 31 14.06 -1.86 7.49
CA LEU A 31 13.18 -0.89 8.15
C LEU A 31 13.38 -0.98 9.68
N PRO A 32 13.48 0.16 10.39
CA PRO A 32 13.61 0.14 11.84
C PRO A 32 12.43 -0.61 12.46
N ASP A 33 12.75 -1.47 13.43
CA ASP A 33 11.78 -2.29 14.17
C ASP A 33 10.98 -3.32 13.36
N VAL A 34 11.25 -3.48 12.06
CA VAL A 34 10.62 -4.51 11.21
C VAL A 34 11.62 -5.63 10.96
N SER A 35 11.24 -6.84 11.37
CA SER A 35 12.09 -8.03 11.25
C SER A 35 11.80 -8.82 9.96
N LYS A 36 12.85 -9.46 9.44
CA LYS A 36 12.78 -10.49 8.40
C LYS A 36 12.42 -11.85 9.03
N PRO A 37 11.84 -12.81 8.27
CA PRO A 37 11.56 -12.75 6.84
C PRO A 37 10.36 -11.85 6.51
N TYR A 38 10.42 -11.20 5.36
CA TYR A 38 9.25 -10.53 4.82
C TYR A 38 8.31 -11.55 4.19
N PHE A 39 7.02 -11.22 4.12
CA PHE A 39 6.02 -12.06 3.49
C PHE A 39 5.26 -11.27 2.42
N GLY A 40 4.87 -11.96 1.36
CA GLY A 40 4.11 -11.40 0.26
C GLY A 40 2.64 -11.81 0.31
N GLY A 41 1.76 -10.92 -0.13
CA GLY A 41 0.37 -11.25 -0.44
C GLY A 41 -0.13 -10.45 -1.64
N HIS A 42 -1.34 -10.73 -2.09
CA HIS A 42 -1.94 -10.03 -3.21
C HIS A 42 -3.44 -9.82 -3.00
N PHE A 43 -3.99 -8.82 -3.67
CA PHE A 43 -5.42 -8.58 -3.76
C PHE A 43 -5.76 -7.97 -5.13
N VAL A 44 -7.05 -8.02 -5.49
CA VAL A 44 -7.55 -7.44 -6.74
C VAL A 44 -8.28 -6.14 -6.42
N TRP A 45 -7.91 -5.07 -7.12
CA TRP A 45 -8.58 -3.77 -7.05
C TRP A 45 -8.68 -3.17 -8.45
N GLN A 46 -9.86 -2.64 -8.80
CA GLN A 46 -10.15 -2.09 -10.14
C GLN A 46 -9.72 -3.02 -11.29
N ASN A 47 -10.01 -4.32 -11.15
CA ASN A 47 -9.65 -5.35 -12.13
C ASN A 47 -8.14 -5.51 -12.39
N ARG A 48 -7.30 -5.07 -11.45
CA ARG A 48 -5.84 -5.23 -11.48
C ARG A 48 -5.36 -5.94 -10.21
N VAL A 49 -4.44 -6.89 -10.38
CA VAL A 49 -3.78 -7.56 -9.25
C VAL A 49 -2.71 -6.64 -8.69
N HIS A 50 -2.74 -6.46 -7.38
CA HIS A 50 -1.75 -5.72 -6.61
C HIS A 50 -1.05 -6.70 -5.70
N TYR A 51 0.28 -6.69 -5.72
CA TYR A 51 1.12 -7.48 -4.85
C TYR A 51 1.63 -6.57 -3.75
N TYR A 52 1.70 -7.07 -2.52
CA TYR A 52 2.29 -6.30 -1.42
C TYR A 52 3.31 -7.17 -0.71
N VAL A 53 4.32 -6.51 -0.15
CA VAL A 53 5.29 -7.10 0.76
C VAL A 53 5.10 -6.45 2.12
N ALA A 54 5.10 -7.28 3.16
CA ALA A 54 4.95 -6.85 4.54
C ALA A 54 5.98 -7.55 5.43
N GLY A 55 6.35 -6.88 6.52
CA GLY A 55 7.18 -7.43 7.58
C GLY A 55 6.43 -7.44 8.89
N GLN A 56 7.09 -7.94 9.94
CA GLN A 56 6.52 -7.97 11.28
C GLN A 56 7.34 -7.11 12.23
N GLU A 57 6.65 -6.18 12.88
CA GLU A 57 7.23 -5.29 13.88
C GLU A 57 7.36 -5.97 15.25
N ASN A 58 8.29 -5.47 16.06
CA ASN A 58 8.37 -5.80 17.49
C ASN A 58 7.05 -5.47 18.20
N GLY A 59 6.24 -6.50 18.46
CA GLY A 59 4.86 -6.35 18.95
C GLY A 59 3.82 -7.14 18.14
N GLY A 60 4.25 -7.78 17.05
CA GLY A 60 3.43 -8.69 16.26
C GLY A 60 2.57 -8.00 15.21
N ARG A 61 2.60 -6.67 15.14
CA ARG A 61 1.91 -5.87 14.12
C ARG A 61 2.58 -6.05 12.76
N SER A 62 1.79 -6.28 11.73
CA SER A 62 2.27 -6.29 10.35
C SER A 62 2.52 -4.87 9.87
N ARG A 63 3.64 -4.65 9.18
CA ARG A 63 4.01 -3.36 8.59
C ARG A 63 4.08 -3.50 7.08
N LEU A 64 3.39 -2.62 6.35
CA LEU A 64 3.48 -2.54 4.90
C LEU A 64 4.88 -2.06 4.51
N ILE A 65 5.53 -2.77 3.59
CA ILE A 65 6.87 -2.44 3.10
C ILE A 65 6.78 -1.78 1.74
N GLU A 66 6.18 -2.47 0.76
CA GLU A 66 6.06 -1.99 -0.61
C GLU A 66 4.86 -2.65 -1.31
N VAL A 67 4.31 -1.96 -2.31
CA VAL A 67 3.20 -2.46 -3.14
C VAL A 67 3.63 -2.42 -4.58
N PHE A 68 3.32 -3.48 -5.32
CA PHE A 68 3.71 -3.67 -6.72
C PHE A 68 2.50 -3.97 -7.60
N VAL A 69 2.67 -3.68 -8.87
CA VAL A 69 1.75 -4.06 -9.94
C VAL A 69 2.55 -4.67 -11.09
N ILE A 70 1.89 -5.48 -11.91
CA ILE A 70 2.46 -5.91 -13.18
C ILE A 70 2.17 -4.85 -14.23
N ASP A 71 3.21 -4.40 -14.92
CA ASP A 71 3.11 -3.47 -16.04
C ASP A 71 2.73 -4.19 -17.35
N ALA A 72 2.67 -3.47 -18.46
CA ALA A 72 2.34 -4.05 -19.76
C ALA A 72 3.46 -4.96 -20.33
N GLY A 73 4.68 -4.87 -19.79
CA GLY A 73 5.82 -5.69 -20.16
C GLY A 73 6.01 -6.92 -19.26
N GLU A 74 5.02 -7.25 -18.43
CA GLU A 74 5.07 -8.35 -17.45
C GLU A 74 6.13 -8.17 -16.35
N ASN A 75 6.58 -6.93 -16.12
CA ASN A 75 7.53 -6.59 -15.08
C ASN A 75 6.82 -6.21 -13.78
N LEU A 76 7.44 -6.55 -12.66
CA LEU A 76 6.99 -6.17 -11.34
C LEU A 76 7.45 -4.75 -11.02
N GLU A 77 6.53 -3.79 -11.03
CA GLU A 77 6.80 -2.38 -10.82
C GLU A 77 6.28 -1.90 -9.46
N PRO A 78 7.10 -1.21 -8.65
CA PRO A 78 6.64 -0.63 -7.39
C PRO A 78 5.68 0.54 -7.65
N LEU A 79 4.64 0.63 -6.84
CA LEU A 79 3.75 1.78 -6.83
C LEU A 79 4.33 2.88 -5.96
N HIS A 80 4.09 4.14 -6.34
CA HIS A 80 4.33 5.23 -5.42
C HIS A 80 3.31 5.18 -4.27
N ALA A 81 3.72 5.58 -3.07
CA ALA A 81 2.85 5.52 -1.88
C ALA A 81 1.51 6.26 -2.04
N PHE A 82 1.48 7.39 -2.76
CA PHE A 82 0.24 8.13 -3.06
C PHE A 82 -0.70 7.40 -4.04
N GLN A 83 -0.23 6.34 -4.68
CA GLN A 83 -1.02 5.49 -5.59
C GLN A 83 -1.49 4.21 -4.89
N TYR A 84 -1.18 4.05 -3.59
CA TYR A 84 -1.55 2.84 -2.87
C TYR A 84 -3.07 2.70 -2.80
N PRO A 85 -3.61 1.56 -3.25
CA PRO A 85 -5.04 1.39 -3.42
C PRO A 85 -5.78 1.34 -2.06
N PRO A 86 -7.00 1.90 -1.96
CA PRO A 86 -7.77 1.96 -0.72
C PRO A 86 -7.95 0.65 0.07
N PRO A 87 -8.04 -0.55 -0.55
CA PRO A 87 -8.11 -1.80 0.19
C PRO A 87 -6.94 -2.06 1.15
N LEU A 88 -5.79 -1.39 0.96
CA LEU A 88 -4.67 -1.48 1.91
C LEU A 88 -5.02 -0.94 3.29
N ALA A 89 -5.99 -0.01 3.41
CA ALA A 89 -6.46 0.48 4.70
C ALA A 89 -7.02 -0.65 5.60
N ALA A 90 -7.62 -1.69 4.99
CA ALA A 90 -8.14 -2.84 5.74
C ALA A 90 -7.03 -3.83 6.15
N LEU A 91 -5.94 -3.90 5.38
CA LEU A 91 -4.83 -4.83 5.60
C LEU A 91 -3.76 -4.25 6.52
N PHE A 92 -3.50 -2.94 6.38
CA PHE A 92 -2.43 -2.20 7.06
C PHE A 92 -2.94 -0.82 7.52
N PRO A 93 -3.95 -0.77 8.41
CA PRO A 93 -4.61 0.49 8.79
C PRO A 93 -3.63 1.53 9.36
N ALA A 94 -2.65 1.09 10.14
CA ALA A 94 -1.65 1.99 10.75
C ALA A 94 -0.72 2.61 9.70
N ASP A 95 -0.25 1.83 8.72
CA ASP A 95 0.64 2.34 7.69
C ASP A 95 -0.12 3.20 6.68
N TYR A 96 -1.32 2.76 6.27
CA TYR A 96 -2.15 3.50 5.32
C TYR A 96 -2.62 4.84 5.89
N GLY A 97 -2.90 4.90 7.20
CA GLY A 97 -3.21 6.16 7.89
C GLY A 97 -2.10 7.18 7.72
N ILE A 98 -0.86 6.83 8.07
CA ILE A 98 0.31 7.73 7.97
C ILE A 98 0.53 8.24 6.54
N LEU A 99 0.33 7.39 5.53
CA LEU A 99 0.48 7.77 4.12
C LEU A 99 -0.59 8.77 3.65
N ASN A 100 -1.74 8.84 4.33
CA ASN A 100 -2.85 9.73 3.99
C ASN A 100 -3.11 10.80 5.07
N GLU A 101 -2.34 10.83 6.16
CA GLU A 101 -2.29 11.89 7.17
C GLU A 101 -1.61 13.13 6.57
N GLY A 102 -2.34 13.75 5.65
CA GLY A 102 -1.98 14.92 4.87
C GLY A 102 -3.19 15.49 4.12
N GLU A 103 -4.25 14.71 3.92
CA GLU A 103 -5.58 15.24 3.59
C GLU A 103 -6.31 15.62 4.88
N GLU A 104 -5.94 16.78 5.45
CA GLU A 104 -6.89 17.51 6.27
C GLU A 104 -8.15 17.77 5.41
N ASP A 105 -9.27 17.28 5.92
CA ASP A 105 -10.62 17.41 5.36
C ASP A 105 -10.86 18.77 4.68
N PRO A 106 -11.14 18.83 3.35
CA PRO A 106 -11.47 20.09 2.68
C PRO A 106 -12.74 20.76 3.24
N ALA A 107 -13.52 20.08 4.11
CA ALA A 107 -14.62 20.70 4.84
C ALA A 107 -14.19 21.64 5.97
N ALA A 108 -12.91 21.68 6.37
CA ALA A 108 -12.42 22.60 7.40
C ALA A 108 -12.16 24.03 6.87
N LEU A 109 -12.06 24.23 5.55
CA LEU A 109 -11.71 25.52 4.94
C LEU A 109 -12.90 26.50 4.75
N THR A 110 -14.13 26.11 5.12
CA THR A 110 -15.35 26.94 4.92
C THR A 110 -15.78 27.75 6.15
N LYS A 111 -14.91 27.95 7.15
CA LYS A 111 -15.25 28.78 8.34
C LYS A 111 -14.47 30.08 8.51
N MET A 112 -13.61 30.46 7.58
CA MET A 112 -13.04 31.82 7.55
C MET A 112 -13.82 32.71 6.60
N VAL A 113 -15.00 33.15 7.05
CA VAL A 113 -15.67 34.33 6.48
C VAL A 113 -14.84 35.55 6.91
N PRO A 114 -14.39 36.42 5.99
CA PRO A 114 -13.75 37.67 6.37
C PRO A 114 -14.81 38.56 7.02
N ARG A 115 -14.56 39.01 8.26
CA ARG A 115 -15.33 40.07 8.89
C ARG A 115 -15.02 41.36 8.12
N ALA A 116 -15.82 41.63 7.10
CA ALA A 116 -15.82 42.93 6.43
C ALA A 116 -16.27 43.98 7.44
N ASP A 117 -15.49 45.05 7.51
CA ASP A 117 -15.86 46.30 8.15
C ASP A 117 -17.28 46.73 7.76
N SER A 118 -18.05 47.13 8.76
CA SER A 118 -19.19 48.02 8.55
C SER A 118 -19.10 49.12 9.59
N GLU A 119 -18.51 50.19 9.12
CA GLU A 119 -18.77 51.58 9.42
C GLU A 119 -19.94 51.83 10.39
N ARG A 120 -19.65 52.56 11.47
CA ARG A 120 -20.47 53.66 11.96
C ARG A 120 -19.65 54.62 12.81
#